data_AF-R1D9C7-F1
#
_entry.id   AF-R1D9C7-F1
#
_cell.length_a   1.000
_cell.length_b   1.000
_cell.length_c   1.000
_cell.angle_alpha   90.00
_cell.angle_beta   90.00
_cell.angle_gamma   90.00
#
_symmetry.space_group_name_H-M   'P 1'
#
loop_
_entity.id
_entity.type
_entity.pdbx_description
1 polymer ?
#
loop_
_entity_poly.entity_id
_entity_poly.type
_entity_poly.pdbx_seq_one_letter_code
_entity_poly.pdbx_strand_id
1 'polypeptide(L)'
;MRILSRSDFPTSGEHLAYQRDDFWGESSLQHAPFVAERGLDLLALREPMRLYTGSVSEAAQAFPANVNVAAAVALAGIGPMRTQYELWADPTVKRNTHSMRVDAAESTFEVNVAGVPSKTNPATGALTPLSTIATLRGLVSPFRVGT
;
A
#
# COMPACT_ATOMS: atom_id res chain seq x y z
N MET A 1 -4.95 -3.06 -16.90
CA MET A 1 -4.84 -2.13 -15.76
C MET A 1 -6.21 -2.10 -15.12
N ARG A 2 -6.38 -2.70 -13.93
CA ARG A 2 -7.66 -2.63 -13.21
C ARG A 2 -7.58 -1.37 -12.34
N ILE A 3 -8.42 -0.38 -12.65
CA ILE A 3 -8.62 0.77 -11.77
C ILE A 3 -9.70 0.32 -10.80
N LEU A 4 -9.42 0.37 -9.50
CA LEU A 4 -10.44 0.09 -8.49
C LEU A 4 -11.56 1.12 -8.64
N SER A 5 -12.79 0.62 -8.66
CA SER A 5 -14.01 1.41 -8.69
C SER A 5 -14.46 1.73 -7.27
N ARG A 6 -15.38 2.70 -7.13
CA ARG A 6 -15.95 3.09 -5.83
C ARG A 6 -16.52 1.92 -5.02
N SER A 7 -16.94 0.83 -5.66
CA SER A 7 -17.46 -0.38 -4.99
C SER A 7 -16.37 -1.34 -4.49
N ASP A 8 -15.12 -1.18 -4.93
CA ASP A 8 -13.98 -1.96 -4.42
C ASP A 8 -13.48 -1.43 -3.06
N PHE A 9 -14.00 -0.27 -2.61
CA PHE A 9 -13.77 0.31 -1.30
C PHE A 9 -15.02 0.15 -0.40
N PRO A 10 -14.86 -0.10 0.91
CA PRO A 10 -15.99 -0.16 1.84
C PRO A 10 -16.78 1.17 1.87
N THR A 11 -18.10 1.11 1.74
CA THR A 11 -18.99 2.28 1.74
C THR A 11 -19.46 2.63 3.16
N SER A 12 -18.95 3.76 3.69
CA SER A 12 -19.41 4.56 4.85
C SER A 12 -19.75 3.83 6.16
N GLY A 13 -18.96 4.15 7.19
CA GLY A 13 -19.29 3.92 8.59
C GLY A 13 -18.38 4.71 9.53
N GLU A 14 -17.05 4.61 9.39
CA GLU A 14 -16.11 5.22 10.35
C GLU A 14 -14.74 5.62 9.74
N HIS A 15 -14.57 5.49 8.42
CA HIS A 15 -13.23 5.54 7.80
C HIS A 15 -12.94 6.91 7.18
N LEU A 16 -12.14 7.71 7.88
CA LEU A 16 -11.61 8.99 7.39
C LEU A 16 -10.40 8.81 6.43
N ALA A 17 -9.75 7.64 6.48
CA ALA A 17 -8.73 7.22 5.51
C ALA A 17 -8.66 5.68 5.45
N TYR A 18 -8.68 5.14 4.24
CA TYR A 18 -8.53 3.71 3.96
C TYR A 18 -7.43 3.49 2.92
N GLN A 19 -6.65 2.44 3.10
CA GLN A 19 -5.67 1.97 2.14
C GLN A 19 -5.78 0.46 1.92
N ARG A 20 -5.58 0.04 0.67
CA ARG A 20 -5.47 -1.34 0.23
C ARG A 20 -4.20 -1.52 -0.57
N ASP A 21 -3.46 -2.57 -0.27
CA ASP A 21 -2.34 -3.00 -1.08
C ASP A 21 -2.59 -4.41 -1.63
N ASP A 22 -2.42 -4.56 -2.95
CA ASP A 22 -2.51 -5.82 -3.67
C ASP A 22 -1.11 -6.23 -4.15
N PHE A 23 -0.63 -7.38 -3.67
CA PHE A 23 0.71 -7.90 -3.94
C PHE A 23 0.66 -9.21 -4.73
N TRP A 24 1.61 -9.40 -5.65
CA TRP A 24 1.80 -10.68 -6.35
C TRP A 24 3.24 -10.97 -6.72
N GLY A 25 3.65 -12.23 -6.55
CA GLY A 25 5.00 -12.69 -6.91
C GLY A 25 6.11 -12.09 -6.05
N GLU A 26 5.76 -11.44 -4.94
CA GLU A 26 6.73 -10.80 -4.04
C GLU A 26 7.18 -11.78 -2.96
N SER A 27 8.46 -12.17 -3.04
CA SER A 27 9.07 -13.11 -2.10
C SER A 27 9.03 -12.65 -0.64
N SER A 28 9.03 -11.33 -0.38
CA SER A 28 8.96 -10.81 0.99
C SER A 28 7.63 -11.12 1.67
N LEU A 29 6.54 -11.22 0.91
CA LEU A 29 5.21 -11.56 1.45
C LEU A 29 5.19 -13.01 1.96
N GLN A 30 5.86 -13.92 1.27
CA GLN A 30 5.97 -15.34 1.65
C GLN A 30 6.69 -15.53 3.00
N HIS A 31 7.58 -14.60 3.35
CA HIS A 31 8.36 -14.62 4.58
C HIS A 31 7.78 -13.72 5.69
N ALA A 32 6.63 -13.07 5.46
CA ALA A 32 5.99 -12.26 6.47
C ALA A 32 5.59 -13.13 7.69
N PRO A 33 5.77 -12.66 8.93
CA PRO A 33 5.42 -13.41 10.14
C PRO A 33 4.03 -14.07 10.07
N PHE A 34 3.02 -13.31 9.65
CA PHE A 34 1.64 -13.81 9.52
C PHE A 34 1.49 -15.00 8.56
N VAL A 35 2.23 -14.97 7.44
CA VAL A 35 2.17 -15.99 6.38
C VAL A 35 2.95 -17.23 6.81
N ALA A 36 4.15 -17.01 7.37
CA ALA A 36 5.05 -18.07 7.82
C ALA A 36 4.45 -18.86 8.99
N GLU A 37 3.92 -18.18 10.02
CA GLU A 37 3.33 -18.83 11.20
C GLU A 37 2.09 -19.66 10.86
N ARG A 38 1.36 -19.27 9.79
CA ARG A 38 0.16 -19.98 9.32
C ARG A 38 0.45 -21.01 8.23
N GLY A 39 1.70 -21.13 7.77
CA GLY A 39 2.09 -22.06 6.72
C GLY A 39 1.38 -21.83 5.39
N LEU A 40 1.06 -20.58 5.04
CA LEU A 40 0.36 -20.25 3.80
C LEU A 40 1.33 -20.28 2.60
N ASP A 41 1.02 -21.09 1.59
CA ASP A 41 1.73 -21.07 0.30
C ASP A 41 1.05 -20.07 -0.65
N LEU A 42 1.64 -18.89 -0.78
CA LEU A 42 1.08 -17.82 -1.61
C LEU A 42 1.36 -18.03 -3.10
N LEU A 43 2.33 -18.88 -3.46
CA LEU A 43 2.63 -19.19 -4.87
C LEU A 43 1.59 -20.11 -5.48
N ALA A 44 0.89 -20.90 -4.65
CA ALA A 44 -0.18 -21.78 -5.08
C ALA A 44 -1.57 -21.09 -5.16
N LEU A 45 -1.67 -19.81 -4.79
CA LEU A 45 -2.93 -19.05 -4.84
C LEU A 45 -3.48 -18.97 -6.27
N ARG A 46 -4.78 -19.25 -6.41
CA ARG A 46 -5.52 -19.15 -7.68
C ARG A 46 -6.51 -17.99 -7.70
N GLU A 47 -6.86 -17.48 -6.53
CA GLU A 47 -7.82 -16.39 -6.34
C GLU A 47 -7.26 -15.39 -5.32
N PRO A 48 -7.71 -14.12 -5.36
CA PRO A 48 -7.27 -13.11 -4.41
C PRO A 48 -7.58 -13.52 -2.96
N MET A 49 -6.60 -13.38 -2.08
CA MET A 49 -6.71 -13.68 -0.65
C MET A 49 -6.35 -12.45 0.18
N ARG A 50 -7.29 -12.01 1.02
CA ARG A 50 -7.00 -10.97 2.02
C ARG A 50 -6.19 -11.58 3.15
N LEU A 51 -4.95 -11.13 3.29
CA LEU A 51 -4.06 -11.57 4.36
C LEU A 51 -4.29 -10.77 5.64
N TYR A 52 -4.66 -9.50 5.52
CA TYR A 52 -4.85 -8.63 6.68
C TYR A 52 -5.96 -7.60 6.47
N THR A 53 -6.63 -7.23 7.57
CA THR A 53 -7.53 -6.09 7.68
C THR A 53 -7.45 -5.53 9.10
N GLY A 54 -7.37 -4.20 9.24
CA GLY A 54 -7.25 -3.53 10.53
C GLY A 54 -6.43 -2.25 10.44
N SER A 55 -5.85 -1.81 11.56
CA SER A 55 -5.06 -0.57 11.59
C SER A 55 -3.67 -0.76 10.95
N VAL A 56 -3.11 0.32 10.40
CA VAL A 56 -1.72 0.31 9.89
C VAL A 56 -0.73 -0.04 11.00
N SER A 57 -0.99 0.40 12.24
CA SER A 57 -0.13 0.14 13.39
C SER A 57 0.02 -1.36 13.70
N GLU A 58 -1.08 -2.11 13.64
CA GLU A 58 -1.07 -3.56 13.88
C GLU A 58 -0.50 -4.30 12.66
N ALA A 59 -0.83 -3.85 11.45
CA ALA A 59 -0.27 -4.40 10.22
C ALA A 59 1.26 -4.37 10.20
N ALA A 60 1.87 -3.32 10.77
CA ALA A 60 3.32 -3.18 10.84
C ALA A 60 4.01 -4.27 11.65
N GLN A 61 3.33 -4.87 12.62
CA GLN A 61 3.86 -6.01 13.40
C GLN A 61 3.82 -7.30 12.58
N ALA A 62 2.76 -7.50 11.81
CA ALA A 62 2.52 -8.70 11.02
C ALA A 62 3.25 -8.70 9.65
N PHE A 63 3.47 -7.53 9.06
CA PHE A 63 4.03 -7.32 7.73
C PHE A 63 5.06 -6.18 7.67
N PRO A 64 6.14 -6.24 8.47
CA PRO A 64 7.08 -5.13 8.64
C PRO A 64 7.76 -4.68 7.34
N ALA A 65 7.95 -5.60 6.38
CA ALA A 65 8.59 -5.30 5.10
C ALA A 65 7.65 -4.65 4.06
N ASN A 66 6.33 -4.80 4.22
CA ASN A 66 5.35 -4.47 3.17
C ASN A 66 4.48 -3.25 3.53
N VAL A 67 4.45 -2.84 4.80
CA VAL A 67 3.59 -1.74 5.28
C VAL A 67 4.10 -0.33 4.97
N ASN A 68 5.28 -0.17 4.34
CA ASN A 68 5.96 1.12 4.23
C ASN A 68 5.11 2.23 3.59
N VAL A 69 4.37 1.91 2.53
CA VAL A 69 3.47 2.88 1.86
C VAL A 69 2.32 3.25 2.79
N ALA A 70 1.69 2.26 3.43
CA ALA A 70 0.62 2.47 4.39
C ALA A 70 1.04 3.29 5.61
N ALA A 71 2.23 3.03 6.14
CA ALA A 71 2.82 3.82 7.20
C ALA A 71 3.06 5.27 6.77
N ALA A 72 3.62 5.51 5.58
CA ALA A 72 3.84 6.86 5.07
C ALA A 72 2.52 7.64 4.87
N VAL A 73 1.51 7.01 4.28
CA VAL A 73 0.17 7.62 4.11
C VAL A 73 -0.47 7.91 5.46
N ALA A 74 -0.39 6.98 6.40
CA ALA A 74 -0.97 7.18 7.73
C ALA A 74 -0.27 8.30 8.51
N LEU A 75 1.06 8.42 8.41
CA LEU A 75 1.84 9.50 9.00
C LEU A 75 1.52 10.87 8.37
N ALA A 76 1.25 10.90 7.07
CA ALA A 76 0.83 12.12 6.37
C ALA A 76 -0.64 12.49 6.63
N GLY A 77 -1.45 11.53 7.11
CA GLY A 77 -2.89 11.68 7.30
C GLY A 77 -3.30 11.69 8.78
N ILE A 78 -4.25 10.81 9.11
CA ILE A 78 -4.93 10.78 10.43
C ILE A 78 -4.23 9.92 11.50
N GLY A 79 -3.03 9.40 11.19
CA GLY A 79 -2.23 8.56 12.07
C GLY A 79 -2.45 7.04 11.89
N PRO A 80 -1.43 6.22 12.22
CA PRO A 80 -1.39 4.78 11.93
C PRO A 80 -2.42 3.93 12.67
N MET A 81 -2.95 4.39 13.80
CA MET A 81 -4.04 3.70 14.51
C MET A 81 -5.41 3.93 13.87
N ARG A 82 -5.60 5.07 13.17
CA ARG A 82 -6.90 5.48 12.64
C ARG A 82 -7.05 5.24 11.14
N THR A 83 -5.94 5.08 10.42
CA THR A 83 -5.95 4.67 9.01
C THR A 83 -6.25 3.18 8.93
N GLN A 84 -7.35 2.83 8.26
CA GLN A 84 -7.66 1.44 7.99
C GLN A 84 -6.86 0.92 6.80
N TYR A 85 -6.45 -0.33 6.92
CA TYR A 85 -5.55 -0.98 5.99
C TYR A 85 -5.99 -2.39 5.66
N GLU A 86 -5.90 -2.75 4.39
CA GLU A 86 -5.99 -4.12 3.92
C GLU A 86 -4.76 -4.51 3.11
N LEU A 87 -4.30 -5.73 3.32
CA LEU A 87 -3.21 -6.31 2.56
C LEU A 87 -3.70 -7.61 1.91
N TRP A 88 -3.52 -7.69 0.61
CA TRP A 88 -4.01 -8.78 -0.23
C TRP A 88 -2.87 -9.43 -1.00
N ALA A 89 -2.91 -10.76 -1.10
CA ALA A 89 -2.16 -11.53 -2.07
C ALA A 89 -3.08 -11.86 -3.25
N ASP A 90 -2.79 -11.33 -4.43
CA ASP A 90 -3.72 -11.41 -5.58
C ASP A 90 -3.01 -11.94 -6.84
N PRO A 91 -3.24 -13.21 -7.26
CA PRO A 91 -2.65 -13.77 -8.47
C PRO A 91 -3.06 -13.09 -9.78
N THR A 92 -4.09 -12.25 -9.75
CA THR A 92 -4.62 -11.57 -10.93
C THR A 92 -3.94 -10.23 -11.21
N VAL A 93 -3.21 -9.66 -10.23
CA VAL A 93 -2.47 -8.41 -10.44
C VAL A 93 -1.10 -8.67 -11.06
N LYS A 94 -0.73 -7.82 -12.03
CA LYS A 94 0.59 -7.89 -12.70
C LYS A 94 1.66 -7.04 -12.02
N ARG A 95 1.25 -6.17 -11.09
CA ARG A 95 2.07 -5.18 -10.42
C ARG A 95 1.50 -4.94 -9.03
N ASN A 96 2.40 -4.72 -8.06
CA ASN A 96 2.01 -4.26 -6.74
C ASN A 96 1.23 -2.95 -6.88
N THR A 97 0.02 -2.94 -6.33
CA THR A 97 -0.91 -1.82 -6.46
C THR A 97 -1.26 -1.30 -5.09
N HIS A 98 -1.14 0.01 -4.91
CA HIS A 98 -1.50 0.73 -3.70
C HIS A 98 -2.70 1.61 -4.01
N SER A 99 -3.77 1.45 -3.25
CA SER A 99 -5.04 2.10 -3.46
C SER A 99 -5.47 2.77 -2.18
N MET A 100 -5.69 4.08 -2.21
CA MET A 100 -6.03 4.88 -1.04
C MET A 100 -7.24 5.73 -1.31
N ARG A 101 -8.14 5.80 -0.33
CA ARG A 101 -9.33 6.63 -0.32
C ARG A 101 -9.32 7.49 0.94
N VAL A 102 -9.48 8.79 0.75
CA VAL A 102 -9.62 9.76 1.84
C VAL A 102 -11.01 10.38 1.73
N ASP A 103 -11.69 10.43 2.86
CA ASP A 103 -13.00 11.05 3.00
C ASP A 103 -12.93 12.12 4.10
N ALA A 104 -12.94 13.38 3.69
CA ALA A 104 -12.87 14.54 4.57
C ALA A 104 -14.10 15.44 4.34
N ALA A 105 -14.41 16.30 5.31
CA ALA A 105 -15.60 17.15 5.26
C ALA A 105 -15.63 18.05 4.00
N GLU A 106 -14.47 18.48 3.54
CA GLU A 106 -14.31 19.40 2.42
C GLU A 106 -13.96 18.69 1.10
N SER A 107 -13.52 17.43 1.13
CA SER A 107 -13.13 16.71 -0.08
C SER A 107 -13.09 15.20 0.10
N THR A 108 -13.41 14.49 -0.98
CA THR A 108 -13.17 13.05 -1.12
C THR A 108 -12.27 12.84 -2.32
N PHE A 109 -11.22 12.04 -2.17
CA PHE A 109 -10.37 11.67 -3.29
C PHE A 109 -9.85 10.24 -3.18
N GLU A 110 -9.48 9.69 -4.32
CA GLU A 110 -8.94 8.35 -4.47
C GLU A 110 -7.65 8.42 -5.29
N VAL A 111 -6.63 7.68 -4.84
CA VAL A 111 -5.36 7.54 -5.55
C VAL A 111 -5.06 6.06 -5.74
N ASN A 112 -4.69 5.69 -6.96
CA ASN A 112 -4.31 4.33 -7.31
C ASN A 112 -2.92 4.37 -7.96
N VAL A 113 -1.96 3.65 -7.40
CA VAL A 113 -0.58 3.61 -7.87
C VAL A 113 -0.18 2.16 -8.11
N ALA A 114 0.07 1.80 -9.36
CA ALA A 114 0.62 0.50 -9.73
C ALA A 114 2.14 0.62 -9.94
N GLY A 115 2.91 0.18 -8.95
CA GLY A 115 4.36 0.27 -8.94
C GLY A 115 5.00 -0.60 -10.03
N VAL A 116 6.01 -0.06 -10.71
CA VAL A 116 6.90 -0.87 -11.55
C VAL A 116 8.06 -1.32 -10.66
N PRO A 117 8.36 -2.63 -10.56
CA PRO A 117 9.51 -3.12 -9.83
C PRO A 117 10.82 -2.53 -10.37
N SER A 118 11.78 -2.28 -9.50
CA SER A 118 13.13 -1.93 -9.95
C SER A 118 13.76 -3.10 -10.71
N LYS A 119 14.56 -2.78 -11.74
CA LYS A 119 15.33 -3.78 -12.50
C LYS A 119 16.40 -4.47 -11.65
N THR A 120 16.92 -3.78 -10.64
CA THR A 120 18.04 -4.26 -9.79
C THR A 120 17.56 -4.90 -8.48
N ASN A 121 16.38 -4.52 -7.99
CA ASN A 121 15.74 -5.12 -6.82
C ASN A 121 14.22 -5.17 -7.02
N PRO A 122 13.67 -6.30 -7.50
CA PRO A 122 12.23 -6.41 -7.76
C PRO A 122 11.33 -6.22 -6.53
N ALA A 123 11.87 -6.42 -5.32
CA ALA A 123 11.14 -6.19 -4.06
C ALA A 123 11.02 -4.69 -3.69
N THR A 124 11.51 -3.78 -4.53
CA THR A 124 11.37 -2.34 -4.32
C THR A 124 10.84 -1.68 -5.58
N GLY A 125 9.85 -0.80 -5.41
CA GLY A 125 9.31 0.01 -6.50
C GLY A 125 10.36 0.96 -7.07
N ALA A 126 10.44 1.08 -8.40
CA ALA A 126 11.34 1.99 -9.09
C ALA A 126 11.08 3.47 -8.73
N LEU A 127 9.90 3.79 -8.18
CA LEU A 127 9.52 5.14 -7.74
C LEU A 127 10.24 5.58 -6.45
N THR A 128 10.60 4.65 -5.56
CA THR A 128 11.19 4.98 -4.25
C THR A 128 12.49 5.79 -4.36
N PRO A 129 13.52 5.37 -5.12
CA PRO A 129 14.73 6.19 -5.27
C PRO A 129 14.45 7.52 -5.99
N LEU A 130 13.48 7.54 -6.93
CA LEU A 130 13.10 8.76 -7.64
C LEU A 130 12.43 9.78 -6.71
N SER A 131 11.59 9.32 -5.76
CA SER A 131 10.99 10.21 -4.76
C SER A 131 12.03 10.81 -3.84
N THR A 132 13.02 10.03 -3.39
CA THR A 132 14.16 10.55 -2.60
C THR A 132 14.93 11.62 -3.37
N ILE A 133 15.25 11.38 -4.65
CA ILE A 133 15.93 12.37 -5.50
C ILE A 133 15.08 13.64 -5.64
N ALA A 134 13.77 13.50 -5.85
CA ALA A 134 12.85 14.63 -5.94
C ALA A 134 12.82 15.45 -4.65
N THR A 135 12.76 14.79 -3.48
CA THR A 135 12.84 15.45 -2.17
C THR A 135 14.14 16.24 -2.01
N LEU A 136 15.29 15.62 -2.30
CA LEU A 136 16.59 16.29 -2.18
C LEU A 136 16.72 17.51 -3.12
N ARG A 137 16.26 17.39 -4.37
CA ARG A 137 16.18 18.52 -5.30
C ARG A 137 15.26 19.62 -4.78
N GLY A 138 14.13 19.24 -4.19
CA GLY A 138 13.16 20.15 -3.61
C GLY A 138 13.70 20.97 -2.43
N LEU A 139 14.73 20.51 -1.71
CA LEU A 139 15.34 21.25 -0.59
C LEU A 139 16.12 22.49 -1.05
N VAL A 140 16.60 22.52 -2.30
CA VAL A 140 17.43 23.62 -2.83
C VAL A 140 16.79 24.35 -4.00
N SER A 141 15.60 23.90 -4.44
CA SER A 141 14.92 24.49 -5.59
C SER A 141 14.20 25.79 -5.20
N PRO A 142 14.34 26.88 -5.97
CA PRO A 142 13.56 28.11 -5.77
C PRO A 142 12.08 27.94 -6.16
N PHE A 143 11.74 26.83 -6.82
CA PHE A 143 10.37 26.49 -7.24
C PHE A 143 10.01 25.07 -6.77
N ARG A 144 8.90 24.94 -6.06
CA ARG A 144 8.39 23.67 -5.52
C ARG A 144 6.91 23.49 -5.90
N VAL A 145 6.55 22.27 -6.31
CA VAL A 145 5.16 21.85 -6.53
C VAL A 145 4.81 20.84 -5.44
N GLY A 146 3.69 21.06 -4.75
CA GLY A 146 3.35 20.32 -3.53
C GLY A 146 4.03 20.92 -2.30
N THR A 147 4.01 20.19 -1.18
CA THR A 147 4.62 20.60 0.10
C THR A 147 6.01 20.03 0.28
#